data_AF-A0A511J6U8-F1
#
_entry.id   AF-A0A511J6U8-F1
#
_cell.length_a   1.000
_cell.length_b   1.000
_cell.length_c   1.000
_cell.angle_alpha   90.00
_cell.angle_beta   90.00
_cell.angle_gamma   90.00
#
_symmetry.space_group_name_H-M   'P 1'
#
loop_
_entity.id
_entity.type
_entity.pdbx_description
1 polymer ?
#
loop_
_entity_poly.entity_id
_entity_poly.type
_entity_poly.pdbx_seq_one_letter_code
_entity_poly.pdbx_strand_id
1 'polypeptide(L)'
;MSVPVPLDPPAAPGRLGESIPATDLLTYLAAMEVWTRATRTQLDHLDAAAHASSTEGSTSDVVLALTMWQAIRDRLDELVVVWDSGRADAVAREQMSQLIWGRLASAQGSALVSLVEAVRLCDAMVDRLRERLAIDPDSEDQAARLRVLRAALVRCEDAAGIDAAAVDRVAGWRDRERALLAQVARGADVSGPLAELESAVARGERDLIVEGSQRRTLVRQRADARTLAQSLEEREPTLHQLAERCRREVVAPPRLAVPDVSRLGDVPETREEVEAFVERLRTVQRAFDTVADAYSAPLRERAELRYRLEGYRAAADTNGRSASTTVRSGYDEARAAVETTPCDVVLARFLVEQYQFLTRDLPAHGEAPR
;
A
#
# COMPACT_ATOMS: atom_id res chain seq x y z
N MET A 1 7.36 -23.87 13.28
CA MET A 1 6.54 -24.72 14.16
C MET A 1 6.72 -24.16 15.55
N SER A 2 5.68 -23.61 16.17
CA SER A 2 5.76 -23.00 17.50
C SER A 2 5.96 -24.10 18.54
N VAL A 3 6.90 -23.92 19.47
CA VAL A 3 7.13 -24.87 20.56
C VAL A 3 5.96 -24.76 21.56
N PRO A 4 5.35 -25.88 21.99
CA PRO A 4 4.24 -25.86 22.93
C PRO A 4 4.70 -25.38 24.32
N VAL A 5 3.95 -24.43 24.88
CA VAL A 5 4.11 -23.93 26.26
C VAL A 5 3.97 -25.10 27.25
N PRO A 6 4.86 -25.24 28.26
CA PRO A 6 4.67 -26.21 29.32
C PRO A 6 3.37 -25.97 30.08
N LEU A 7 2.58 -27.02 30.23
CA LEU A 7 1.32 -27.00 30.96
C LEU A 7 1.51 -27.79 32.24
N ASP A 8 1.11 -27.20 33.36
CA ASP A 8 1.17 -27.87 34.65
C ASP A 8 0.34 -29.16 34.64
N PRO A 9 0.80 -30.23 35.30
CA PRO A 9 0.05 -31.48 35.41
C PRO A 9 -1.29 -31.25 36.14
N PRO A 10 -2.40 -31.76 35.61
CA PRO A 10 -3.72 -31.51 36.19
C PRO A 10 -3.88 -32.15 37.58
N ALA A 11 -4.53 -31.43 38.48
CA ALA A 11 -4.79 -31.91 39.84
C ALA A 11 -5.91 -32.97 39.85
N ALA A 12 -5.61 -34.16 40.37
CA ALA A 12 -6.57 -35.26 40.45
C ALA A 12 -7.70 -34.96 41.47
N PRO A 13 -8.98 -35.21 41.11
CA PRO A 13 -10.11 -34.99 42.00
C PRO A 13 -10.34 -36.17 42.96
N GLY A 14 -11.01 -35.87 44.08
CA GLY A 14 -11.51 -36.87 45.04
C GLY A 14 -10.45 -37.74 45.71
N ARG A 15 -10.87 -38.90 46.24
CA ARG A 15 -10.03 -39.92 46.87
C ARG A 15 -10.40 -41.33 46.39
N LEU A 16 -9.53 -42.30 46.67
CA LEU A 16 -9.75 -43.71 46.30
C LEU A 16 -11.05 -44.25 46.92
N GLY A 17 -11.93 -44.79 46.08
CA GLY A 17 -13.21 -45.40 46.50
C GLY A 17 -14.32 -44.39 46.77
N GLU A 18 -14.15 -43.13 46.36
CA GLU A 18 -15.17 -42.08 46.49
C GLU A 18 -15.93 -41.89 45.18
N SER A 19 -17.23 -41.66 45.27
CA SER A 19 -18.05 -41.27 44.11
C SER A 19 -17.86 -39.78 43.79
N ILE A 20 -16.77 -39.47 43.08
CA ILE A 20 -16.33 -38.10 42.74
C ILE A 20 -17.43 -37.34 41.98
N PRO A 21 -17.71 -36.06 42.29
CA PRO A 21 -18.69 -35.27 41.56
C PRO A 21 -18.45 -35.25 40.04
N ALA A 22 -19.51 -35.39 39.26
CA ALA A 22 -19.45 -35.47 37.80
C ALA A 22 -18.75 -34.25 37.16
N THR A 23 -18.99 -33.04 37.68
CA THR A 23 -18.36 -31.81 37.20
C THR A 23 -16.84 -31.81 37.40
N ASP A 24 -16.36 -32.35 38.51
CA ASP A 24 -14.93 -32.41 38.83
C ASP A 24 -14.22 -33.43 37.93
N LEU A 25 -14.86 -34.58 37.67
CA LEU A 25 -14.38 -35.58 36.72
C LEU A 25 -14.31 -35.05 35.29
N LEU A 26 -15.35 -34.34 34.83
CA LEU A 26 -15.35 -33.73 33.50
C LEU A 26 -14.21 -32.71 33.34
N THR A 27 -14.02 -31.86 34.35
CA THR A 27 -12.95 -30.85 34.36
C THR A 27 -11.58 -31.50 34.33
N TYR A 28 -11.37 -32.54 35.14
CA TYR A 28 -10.11 -33.29 35.17
C TYR A 28 -9.82 -34.02 33.85
N LEU A 29 -10.80 -34.70 33.26
CA LEU A 29 -10.63 -35.39 31.97
C LEU A 29 -10.29 -34.43 30.83
N ALA A 30 -10.97 -33.28 30.76
CA ALA A 30 -10.66 -32.25 29.77
C ALA A 30 -9.23 -31.73 29.93
N ALA A 31 -8.80 -31.45 31.17
CA ALA A 31 -7.45 -30.99 31.45
C ALA A 31 -6.39 -32.08 31.13
N MET A 32 -6.66 -33.34 31.47
CA MET A 32 -5.81 -34.49 31.13
C MET A 32 -5.65 -34.66 29.62
N GLU A 33 -6.70 -34.48 28.83
CA GLU A 33 -6.61 -34.62 27.37
C GLU A 33 -5.73 -33.52 26.75
N VAL A 34 -5.88 -32.29 27.24
CA VAL A 34 -5.03 -31.16 26.81
C VAL A 34 -3.58 -31.39 27.21
N TRP A 35 -3.33 -31.73 28.47
CA TRP A 35 -2.00 -31.99 29.00
C TRP A 35 -1.32 -33.13 28.23
N THR A 36 -1.98 -34.29 28.10
CA THR A 36 -1.40 -35.48 27.42
C THR A 36 -1.01 -35.15 25.97
N ARG A 37 -1.82 -34.37 25.25
CA ARG A 37 -1.50 -33.95 23.88
C ARG A 37 -0.29 -32.99 23.83
N ALA A 38 -0.24 -32.01 24.72
CA ALA A 38 0.88 -31.08 24.81
C ALA A 38 2.19 -31.79 25.17
N THR A 39 2.15 -32.68 26.18
CA THR A 39 3.29 -33.49 26.60
C THR A 39 3.78 -34.40 25.47
N ARG A 40 2.89 -34.93 24.62
CA ARG A 40 3.31 -35.69 23.43
C ARG A 40 4.13 -34.86 22.48
N THR A 41 3.64 -33.67 22.12
CA THR A 41 4.35 -32.76 21.22
C THR A 41 5.72 -32.35 21.79
N GLN A 42 5.81 -32.17 23.11
CA GLN A 42 7.10 -31.90 23.77
C GLN A 42 8.05 -33.10 23.70
N LEU A 43 7.56 -34.31 23.95
CA LEU A 43 8.37 -35.54 23.85
C LEU A 43 8.85 -35.79 22.42
N ASP A 44 8.03 -35.51 21.40
CA ASP A 44 8.45 -35.60 19.99
C ASP A 44 9.59 -34.60 19.68
N HIS A 45 9.53 -33.39 20.26
CA HIS A 45 10.60 -32.40 20.11
C HIS A 45 11.89 -32.82 20.84
N LEU A 46 11.75 -33.34 22.07
CA LEU A 46 12.87 -33.86 22.85
C LEU A 46 13.52 -35.08 22.20
N ASP A 47 12.74 -35.94 21.55
CA ASP A 47 13.25 -37.09 20.79
C ASP A 47 14.10 -36.63 19.59
N ALA A 48 13.60 -35.65 18.82
CA ALA A 48 14.37 -35.06 17.72
C ALA A 48 15.68 -34.40 18.21
N ALA A 49 15.61 -33.67 19.34
CA ALA A 49 16.79 -33.05 19.95
C ALA A 49 17.78 -34.10 20.49
N ALA A 50 17.29 -35.17 21.10
CA ALA A 50 18.13 -36.26 21.60
C ALA A 50 18.89 -36.96 20.47
N HIS A 51 18.26 -37.18 19.31
CA HIS A 51 18.91 -37.73 18.12
C HIS A 51 19.97 -36.79 17.52
N ALA A 52 19.78 -35.47 17.62
CA ALA A 52 20.75 -34.48 17.18
C ALA A 52 21.93 -34.31 18.17
N SER A 53 21.70 -34.61 19.45
CA SER A 53 22.71 -34.52 20.51
C SER A 53 23.59 -35.77 20.59
N SER A 54 24.85 -35.61 21.02
CA SER A 54 25.77 -36.74 21.29
C SER A 54 25.73 -37.23 22.75
N THR A 55 24.70 -36.84 23.52
CA THR A 55 24.67 -37.04 24.97
C THR A 55 24.26 -38.47 25.32
N GLU A 56 25.20 -39.24 25.88
CA GLU A 56 24.98 -40.63 26.30
C GLU A 56 23.74 -40.79 27.20
N GLY A 57 22.92 -41.81 26.92
CA GLY A 57 21.71 -42.14 27.69
C GLY A 57 20.47 -41.31 27.38
N SER A 58 20.56 -40.24 26.56
CA SER A 58 19.43 -39.34 26.31
C SER A 58 18.27 -40.00 25.56
N THR A 59 18.55 -40.82 24.56
CA THR A 59 17.53 -41.60 23.85
C THR A 59 16.84 -42.60 24.76
N SER A 60 17.56 -43.23 25.70
CA SER A 60 16.99 -44.19 26.66
C SER A 60 15.99 -43.52 27.60
N ASP A 61 16.32 -42.32 28.08
CA ASP A 61 15.43 -41.56 28.97
C ASP A 61 14.20 -41.00 28.24
N VAL A 62 14.35 -40.59 26.97
CA VAL A 62 13.22 -40.22 26.11
C VAL A 62 12.28 -41.41 25.88
N VAL A 63 12.83 -42.60 25.59
CA VAL A 63 12.04 -43.83 25.45
C VAL A 63 11.30 -44.14 26.74
N LEU A 64 11.95 -44.01 27.91
CA LEU A 64 11.29 -44.21 29.20
C LEU A 64 10.14 -43.20 29.40
N ALA A 65 10.35 -41.93 29.09
CA ALA A 65 9.31 -40.90 29.21
C ALA A 65 8.12 -41.17 28.26
N LEU A 66 8.39 -41.61 27.02
CA LEU A 66 7.38 -42.02 26.05
C LEU A 66 6.58 -43.24 26.52
N THR A 67 7.23 -44.23 27.14
CA THR A 67 6.53 -45.40 27.70
C THR A 67 5.62 -45.02 28.87
N MET A 68 6.05 -44.09 29.73
CA MET A 68 5.23 -43.55 30.81
C MET A 68 4.03 -42.78 30.25
N TRP A 69 4.26 -41.92 29.26
CA TRP A 69 3.21 -41.17 28.58
C TRP A 69 2.17 -42.09 27.94
N GLN A 70 2.59 -43.18 27.29
CA GLN A 70 1.67 -44.16 26.71
C GLN A 70 0.81 -44.83 27.79
N ALA A 71 1.38 -45.24 28.92
CA ALA A 71 0.62 -45.84 30.01
C ALA A 71 -0.41 -44.86 30.62
N ILE A 72 -0.08 -43.58 30.70
CA ILE A 72 -1.02 -42.52 31.11
C ILE A 72 -2.15 -42.38 30.08
N ARG A 73 -1.82 -42.38 28.78
CA ARG A 73 -2.79 -42.28 27.69
C ARG A 73 -3.76 -43.45 27.69
N ASP A 74 -3.25 -44.68 27.84
CA ASP A 74 -4.07 -45.89 27.87
C ASP A 74 -5.06 -45.85 29.05
N ARG A 75 -4.61 -45.43 30.24
CA ARG A 75 -5.48 -45.26 31.41
C ARG A 75 -6.49 -44.11 31.23
N LEU A 76 -6.13 -43.05 30.52
CA LEU A 76 -7.08 -41.97 30.19
C LEU A 76 -8.17 -42.48 29.24
N ASP A 77 -7.81 -43.31 28.25
CA ASP A 77 -8.78 -43.93 27.34
C ASP A 77 -9.73 -44.89 28.12
N GLU A 78 -9.21 -45.66 29.09
CA GLU A 78 -10.05 -46.45 30.03
C GLU A 78 -11.04 -45.58 30.81
N LEU A 79 -10.57 -44.44 31.35
CA LEU A 79 -11.43 -43.51 32.09
C LEU A 79 -12.53 -42.89 31.22
N VAL A 80 -12.22 -42.56 29.96
CA VAL A 80 -13.19 -42.02 29.00
C VAL A 80 -14.28 -43.05 28.68
N VAL A 81 -13.93 -44.34 28.60
CA VAL A 81 -14.90 -45.42 28.42
C VAL A 81 -15.85 -45.52 29.62
N VAL A 82 -15.33 -45.48 30.85
CA VAL A 82 -16.17 -45.55 32.07
C VAL A 82 -17.04 -44.30 32.25
N TRP A 83 -16.58 -43.14 31.78
CA TRP A 83 -17.33 -41.88 31.87
C TRP A 83 -18.64 -41.87 31.05
N ASP A 84 -18.73 -42.70 30.00
CA ASP A 84 -19.89 -42.84 29.10
C ASP A 84 -20.54 -41.49 28.71
N SER A 85 -19.73 -40.56 28.21
CA SER A 85 -20.18 -39.21 27.79
C SER A 85 -20.95 -38.42 28.88
N GLY A 86 -20.65 -38.66 30.16
CA GLY A 86 -21.28 -37.97 31.29
C GLY A 86 -22.52 -38.67 31.87
N ARG A 87 -22.81 -39.90 31.44
CA ARG A 87 -23.89 -40.74 32.02
C ARG A 87 -23.42 -41.62 33.19
N ALA A 88 -22.16 -41.47 33.62
CA ALA A 88 -21.60 -42.22 34.74
C ALA A 88 -22.42 -42.04 36.04
N ASP A 89 -23.03 -43.13 36.50
CA ASP A 89 -23.74 -43.19 37.77
C ASP A 89 -22.77 -43.19 38.97
N ALA A 90 -23.30 -43.34 40.19
CA ALA A 90 -22.46 -43.30 41.39
C ALA A 90 -21.41 -44.41 41.43
N VAL A 91 -21.72 -45.60 40.90
CA VAL A 91 -20.84 -46.77 40.86
C VAL A 91 -19.75 -46.57 39.80
N ALA A 92 -20.12 -46.09 38.61
CA ALA A 92 -19.17 -45.74 37.57
C ALA A 92 -18.19 -44.64 38.03
N ARG A 93 -18.67 -43.62 38.75
CA ARG A 93 -17.80 -42.57 39.31
C ARG A 93 -16.87 -43.08 40.42
N GLU A 94 -17.32 -44.03 41.22
CA GLU A 94 -16.45 -44.73 42.18
C GLU A 94 -15.40 -45.58 41.46
N GLN A 95 -15.77 -46.30 40.39
CA GLN A 95 -14.84 -47.04 39.54
C GLN A 95 -13.80 -46.12 38.88
N MET A 96 -14.20 -44.93 38.43
CA MET A 96 -13.27 -43.92 37.93
C MET A 96 -12.29 -43.45 39.02
N SER A 97 -12.73 -43.29 40.26
CA SER A 97 -11.82 -42.97 41.38
C SER A 97 -10.78 -44.09 41.58
N GLN A 98 -11.17 -45.35 41.41
CA GLN A 98 -10.26 -46.50 41.49
C GLN A 98 -9.27 -46.51 40.33
N LEU A 99 -9.67 -46.09 39.14
CA LEU A 99 -8.77 -45.97 37.98
C LEU A 99 -7.79 -44.80 38.10
N ILE A 100 -8.21 -43.67 38.70
CA ILE A 100 -7.34 -42.50 38.94
C ILE A 100 -6.29 -42.81 40.02
N TRP A 101 -6.72 -43.38 41.14
CA TRP A 101 -5.86 -43.60 42.30
C TRP A 101 -5.22 -45.00 42.33
N GLY A 102 -5.66 -45.90 41.45
CA GLY A 102 -5.16 -47.27 41.33
C GLY A 102 -3.93 -47.37 40.42
N ARG A 103 -3.22 -48.50 40.55
CA ARG A 103 -1.98 -48.76 39.83
C ARG A 103 -2.20 -48.84 38.31
N LEU A 104 -1.25 -48.33 37.54
CA LEU A 104 -1.24 -48.47 36.08
C LEU A 104 -0.82 -49.88 35.67
N ALA A 105 -1.34 -50.35 34.55
CA ALA A 105 -0.77 -51.50 33.86
C ALA A 105 0.37 -51.03 32.96
N SER A 106 1.46 -51.78 32.89
CA SER A 106 2.57 -51.58 31.96
C SER A 106 2.72 -52.81 31.06
N ALA A 107 3.28 -52.63 29.86
CA ALA A 107 3.53 -53.69 28.90
C ALA A 107 4.44 -54.82 29.44
N GLN A 108 5.14 -54.59 30.55
CA GLN A 108 6.02 -55.56 31.24
C GLN A 108 5.49 -56.01 32.63
N GLY A 109 4.25 -55.65 33.03
CA GLY A 109 3.65 -55.99 34.33
C GLY A 109 2.86 -54.82 34.94
N SER A 110 2.35 -54.91 36.18
CA SER A 110 1.73 -53.73 36.82
C SER A 110 2.80 -52.68 37.13
N ALA A 111 2.63 -51.44 36.66
CA ALA A 111 3.45 -50.33 37.13
C ALA A 111 3.21 -50.13 38.63
N LEU A 112 4.26 -49.77 39.36
CA LEU A 112 4.19 -49.60 40.81
C LEU A 112 3.44 -48.33 41.24
N VAL A 113 3.08 -47.46 40.29
CA VAL A 113 2.55 -46.12 40.52
C VAL A 113 1.12 -45.95 40.01
N SER A 114 0.38 -45.06 40.67
CA SER A 114 -0.95 -44.60 40.27
C SER A 114 -0.89 -43.66 39.05
N LEU A 115 -2.03 -43.35 38.44
CA LEU A 115 -2.12 -42.35 37.36
C LEU A 115 -1.57 -40.99 37.81
N VAL A 116 -1.93 -40.57 39.02
CA VAL A 116 -1.51 -39.27 39.59
C VAL A 116 0.01 -39.18 39.72
N GLU A 117 0.62 -40.26 40.21
CA GLU A 117 2.08 -40.34 40.36
C GLU A 117 2.78 -40.43 39.02
N ALA A 118 2.23 -41.17 38.06
CA ALA A 118 2.77 -41.28 36.71
C ALA A 118 2.77 -39.95 35.97
N VAL A 119 1.68 -39.16 36.08
CA VAL A 119 1.60 -37.81 35.49
C VAL A 119 2.71 -36.91 36.04
N ARG A 120 2.89 -36.88 37.37
CA ARG A 120 3.96 -36.09 38.01
C ARG A 120 5.36 -36.57 37.63
N LEU A 121 5.54 -37.89 37.53
CA LEU A 121 6.83 -38.48 37.16
C LEU A 121 7.17 -38.19 35.70
N CYS A 122 6.20 -38.28 34.79
CA CYS A 122 6.36 -37.96 33.38
C CYS A 122 6.72 -36.49 33.19
N ASP A 123 6.04 -35.58 33.90
CA ASP A 123 6.32 -34.15 33.91
C ASP A 123 7.76 -33.85 34.38
N ALA A 124 8.16 -34.39 35.53
CA ALA A 124 9.53 -34.23 36.04
C ALA A 124 10.60 -34.84 35.11
N MET A 125 10.28 -35.92 34.40
CA MET A 125 11.17 -36.50 33.39
C MET A 125 11.33 -35.59 32.17
N VAL A 126 10.25 -34.96 31.71
CA VAL A 126 10.28 -33.97 30.62
C VAL A 126 11.13 -32.77 31.02
N ASP A 127 10.94 -32.21 32.21
CA ASP A 127 11.73 -31.08 32.71
C ASP A 127 13.22 -31.43 32.79
N ARG A 128 13.56 -32.58 33.38
CA ARG A 128 14.94 -33.04 33.46
C ARG A 128 15.58 -33.25 32.08
N LEU A 129 14.81 -33.77 31.10
CA LEU A 129 15.29 -33.94 29.73
C LEU A 129 15.54 -32.60 29.04
N ARG A 130 14.68 -31.60 29.26
CA ARG A 130 14.86 -30.23 28.75
C ARG A 130 16.14 -29.59 29.31
N GLU A 131 16.34 -29.71 30.62
CA GLU A 131 17.54 -29.20 31.29
C GLU A 131 18.81 -29.90 30.78
N ARG A 132 18.80 -31.22 30.68
CA ARG A 132 19.99 -31.99 30.27
C ARG A 132 20.33 -31.80 28.78
N LEU A 133 19.33 -31.67 27.92
CA LEU A 133 19.54 -31.41 26.49
C LEU A 133 19.86 -29.93 26.21
N ALA A 134 19.94 -29.09 27.25
CA ALA A 134 20.29 -27.67 27.17
C ALA A 134 19.49 -26.91 26.09
N ILE A 135 18.20 -27.26 25.94
CA ILE A 135 17.29 -26.54 25.05
C ILE A 135 16.96 -25.21 25.74
N ASP A 136 17.85 -24.23 25.57
CA ASP A 136 17.71 -22.89 26.13
C ASP A 136 16.64 -22.12 25.32
N PRO A 137 15.51 -21.73 25.94
CA PRO A 137 14.46 -20.93 25.29
C PRO A 137 15.00 -19.63 24.69
N ASP A 138 16.05 -19.05 25.25
CA ASP A 138 16.66 -17.80 24.76
C ASP A 138 17.35 -18.01 23.41
N SER A 139 17.98 -19.18 23.20
CA SER A 139 18.66 -19.52 21.94
C SER A 139 17.69 -19.70 20.77
N GLU A 140 16.49 -20.23 21.03
CA GLU A 140 15.44 -20.37 20.02
C GLU A 140 14.84 -19.02 19.62
N ASP A 141 14.64 -18.12 20.57
CA ASP A 141 14.21 -16.74 20.31
C ASP A 141 15.23 -15.98 19.45
N GLN A 142 16.51 -16.08 19.81
CA GLN A 142 17.61 -15.48 19.04
C GLN A 142 17.66 -16.02 17.59
N ALA A 143 17.49 -17.33 17.38
CA ALA A 143 17.45 -17.91 16.05
C ALA A 143 16.24 -17.44 15.22
N ALA A 144 15.09 -17.19 15.85
CA ALA A 144 13.92 -16.60 15.20
C ALA A 144 14.16 -15.13 14.80
N ARG A 145 14.70 -14.34 15.71
CA ARG A 145 15.06 -12.93 15.50
C ARG A 145 16.07 -12.74 14.37
N LEU A 146 17.13 -13.55 14.34
CA LEU A 146 18.13 -13.55 13.26
C LEU A 146 17.51 -13.86 11.89
N ARG A 147 16.52 -14.77 11.81
CA ARG A 147 15.80 -15.04 10.55
C ARG A 147 15.01 -13.81 10.09
N VAL A 148 14.34 -13.11 11.02
CA VAL A 148 13.60 -11.87 10.70
C VAL A 148 14.56 -10.78 10.23
N LEU A 149 15.70 -10.60 10.91
CA LEU A 149 16.74 -9.65 10.54
C LEU A 149 17.29 -9.92 9.12
N ARG A 150 17.60 -11.19 8.79
CA ARG A 150 18.04 -11.56 7.43
C ARG A 150 17.00 -11.21 6.37
N ALA A 151 15.73 -11.48 6.65
CA ALA A 151 14.66 -11.11 5.73
C ALA A 151 14.56 -9.58 5.55
N ALA A 152 14.78 -8.80 6.61
CA ALA A 152 14.83 -7.33 6.53
C ALA A 152 16.05 -6.83 5.73
N LEU A 153 17.21 -7.44 5.89
CA LEU A 153 18.41 -7.11 5.12
C LEU A 153 18.23 -7.37 3.62
N VAL A 154 17.59 -8.48 3.24
CA VAL A 154 17.24 -8.76 1.83
C VAL A 154 16.33 -7.66 1.27
N ARG A 155 15.31 -7.24 2.02
CA ARG A 155 14.46 -6.11 1.59
C ARG A 155 15.23 -4.79 1.47
N CYS A 156 16.21 -4.56 2.35
CA CYS A 156 17.09 -3.39 2.25
C CYS A 156 17.98 -3.44 1.01
N GLU A 157 18.49 -4.62 0.63
CA GLU A 157 19.27 -4.81 -0.61
C GLU A 157 18.41 -4.48 -1.84
N ASP A 158 17.19 -5.00 -1.89
CA ASP A 158 16.23 -4.70 -2.95
C ASP A 158 15.88 -3.19 -3.01
N ALA A 159 15.70 -2.55 -1.84
CA ALA A 159 15.37 -1.14 -1.75
C ALA A 159 16.54 -0.21 -2.10
N ALA A 160 17.79 -0.61 -1.81
CA ALA A 160 18.99 0.13 -2.17
C ALA A 160 19.13 0.26 -3.69
N GLY A 161 18.82 -0.80 -4.44
CA GLY A 161 18.86 -0.80 -5.89
C GLY A 161 20.27 -0.46 -6.44
N ILE A 162 20.38 0.62 -7.21
CA ILE A 162 21.65 1.06 -7.83
C ILE A 162 22.37 2.19 -7.07
N ASP A 163 21.83 2.63 -5.93
CA ASP A 163 22.44 3.70 -5.15
C ASP A 163 23.65 3.17 -4.39
N ALA A 164 24.85 3.58 -4.82
CA ALA A 164 26.11 3.10 -4.25
C ALA A 164 26.22 3.35 -2.74
N ALA A 165 25.78 4.52 -2.25
CA ALA A 165 25.84 4.83 -0.83
C ALA A 165 24.86 3.97 -0.02
N ALA A 166 23.68 3.70 -0.57
CA ALA A 166 22.73 2.78 0.03
C ALA A 166 23.27 1.33 0.06
N VAL A 167 23.86 0.86 -1.04
CA VAL A 167 24.46 -0.46 -1.15
C VAL A 167 25.58 -0.65 -0.12
N ASP A 168 26.48 0.33 0.03
CA ASP A 168 27.57 0.28 1.00
C ASP A 168 27.06 0.23 2.45
N ARG A 169 26.01 1.01 2.78
CA ARG A 169 25.37 0.97 4.10
C ARG A 169 24.80 -0.42 4.42
N VAL A 170 24.10 -1.02 3.46
CA VAL A 170 23.48 -2.36 3.63
C VAL A 170 24.56 -3.44 3.74
N ALA A 171 25.64 -3.35 2.96
CA ALA A 171 26.80 -4.23 3.08
C ALA A 171 27.41 -4.17 4.50
N GLY A 172 27.52 -2.97 5.08
CA GLY A 172 27.98 -2.81 6.46
C GLY A 172 27.07 -3.49 7.50
N TRP A 173 25.74 -3.49 7.30
CA TRP A 173 24.82 -4.24 8.18
C TRP A 173 24.95 -5.76 7.98
N ARG A 174 25.17 -6.22 6.75
CA ARG A 174 25.46 -7.64 6.45
C ARG A 174 26.75 -8.13 7.11
N ASP A 175 27.79 -7.32 7.12
CA ASP A 175 29.03 -7.65 7.83
C ASP A 175 28.80 -7.82 9.33
N ARG A 176 28.02 -6.92 9.93
CA ARG A 176 27.65 -7.01 11.35
C ARG A 176 26.80 -8.25 11.63
N GLU A 177 25.83 -8.57 10.78
CA GLU A 177 25.01 -9.78 10.90
C GLU A 177 25.89 -11.05 10.87
N ARG A 178 26.84 -11.13 9.93
CA ARG A 178 27.82 -12.23 9.87
C ARG A 178 28.67 -12.33 11.14
N ALA A 179 29.12 -11.20 11.68
CA ALA A 179 29.91 -11.17 12.91
C ALA A 179 29.11 -11.69 14.12
N LEU A 180 27.83 -11.29 14.25
CA LEU A 180 26.94 -11.75 15.31
C LEU A 180 26.69 -13.26 15.21
N LEU A 181 26.44 -13.78 14.00
CA LEU A 181 26.28 -15.23 13.80
C LEU A 181 27.51 -16.02 14.24
N ALA A 182 28.71 -15.50 13.94
CA ALA A 182 29.95 -16.13 14.38
C ALA A 182 30.10 -16.11 15.92
N GLN A 183 29.59 -15.07 16.59
CA GLN A 183 29.58 -14.98 18.06
C GLN A 183 28.57 -15.95 18.68
N VAL A 184 27.36 -16.07 18.13
CA VAL A 184 26.35 -17.05 18.54
C VAL A 184 26.89 -18.47 18.42
N ALA A 185 27.57 -18.79 17.31
CA ALA A 185 28.19 -20.11 17.12
C ALA A 185 29.27 -20.45 18.16
N ARG A 186 29.82 -19.45 18.85
CA ARG A 186 30.77 -19.62 19.97
C ARG A 186 30.08 -19.59 21.35
N GLY A 187 28.76 -19.49 21.40
CA GLY A 187 27.98 -19.43 22.64
C GLY A 187 28.03 -18.08 23.36
N ALA A 188 28.32 -16.97 22.67
CA ALA A 188 28.29 -15.64 23.26
C ALA A 188 26.85 -15.09 23.30
N ASP A 189 26.50 -14.36 24.37
CA ASP A 189 25.26 -13.57 24.42
C ASP A 189 25.37 -12.37 23.46
N VAL A 190 24.45 -12.33 22.49
CA VAL A 190 24.37 -11.27 21.47
C VAL A 190 23.05 -10.49 21.54
N SER A 191 22.24 -10.66 22.58
CA SER A 191 20.88 -10.09 22.63
C SER A 191 20.86 -8.57 22.47
N GLY A 192 21.79 -7.87 23.12
CA GLY A 192 21.97 -6.42 22.99
C GLY A 192 22.43 -5.98 21.58
N PRO A 193 23.60 -6.44 21.10
CA PRO A 193 24.07 -6.13 19.75
C PRO A 193 23.08 -6.51 18.63
N LEU A 194 22.32 -7.60 18.80
CA LEU A 194 21.25 -8.00 17.89
C LEU A 194 20.12 -6.97 17.88
N ALA A 195 19.63 -6.53 19.05
CA ALA A 195 18.58 -5.52 19.16
C ALA A 195 18.99 -4.16 18.55
N GLU A 196 20.26 -3.77 18.70
CA GLU A 196 20.80 -2.56 18.08
C GLU A 196 20.82 -2.66 16.55
N LEU A 197 21.26 -3.80 16.01
CA LEU A 197 21.29 -4.03 14.57
C LEU A 197 19.87 -4.10 13.99
N GLU A 198 18.94 -4.77 14.65
CA GLU A 198 17.52 -4.81 14.27
C GLU A 198 16.93 -3.40 14.19
N SER A 199 17.19 -2.57 15.20
CA SER A 199 16.73 -1.18 15.24
C SER A 199 17.36 -0.31 14.14
N ALA A 200 18.63 -0.52 13.85
CA ALA A 200 19.34 0.17 12.77
C ALA A 200 18.78 -0.22 11.39
N VAL A 201 18.64 -1.53 11.13
CA VAL A 201 18.09 -2.06 9.87
C VAL A 201 16.65 -1.64 9.68
N ALA A 202 15.81 -1.70 10.72
CA ALA A 202 14.41 -1.29 10.61
C ALA A 202 14.23 0.21 10.31
N ARG A 203 15.10 1.09 10.84
CA ARG A 203 15.11 2.51 10.46
C ARG A 203 15.62 2.70 9.05
N GLY A 204 16.76 2.09 8.74
CA GLY A 204 17.37 2.13 7.41
C GLY A 204 16.44 1.64 6.30
N GLU A 205 15.69 0.56 6.52
CA GLU A 205 14.70 0.03 5.58
C GLU A 205 13.65 1.09 5.23
N ARG A 206 13.09 1.76 6.25
CA ARG A 206 12.08 2.82 6.04
C ARG A 206 12.66 3.98 5.25
N ASP A 207 13.87 4.41 5.60
CA ASP A 207 14.54 5.52 4.92
C ASP A 207 14.82 5.19 3.45
N LEU A 208 15.34 3.98 3.16
CA LEU A 208 15.58 3.51 1.78
C LEU A 208 14.30 3.47 0.94
N ILE A 209 13.18 3.04 1.53
CA ILE A 209 11.87 3.03 0.86
C ILE A 209 11.44 4.46 0.50
N VAL A 210 11.60 5.41 1.44
CA VAL A 210 11.26 6.82 1.22
C VAL A 210 12.16 7.44 0.17
N GLU A 211 13.48 7.28 0.28
CA GLU A 211 14.48 7.76 -0.70
C GLU A 211 14.18 7.20 -2.11
N GLY A 212 13.89 5.90 -2.20
CA GLY A 212 13.52 5.24 -3.46
C GLY A 212 12.21 5.78 -4.05
N SER A 213 11.20 6.04 -3.21
CA SER A 213 9.95 6.67 -3.63
C SER A 213 10.19 8.09 -4.15
N GLN A 214 10.96 8.90 -3.42
CA GLN A 214 11.27 10.27 -3.80
C GLN A 214 12.03 10.34 -5.12
N ARG A 215 13.00 9.44 -5.35
CA ARG A 215 13.71 9.31 -6.64
C ARG A 215 12.76 9.01 -7.80
N ARG A 216 11.87 8.02 -7.66
CA ARG A 216 10.89 7.68 -8.70
C ARG A 216 9.96 8.85 -9.02
N THR A 217 9.46 9.53 -7.99
CA THR A 217 8.62 10.73 -8.17
C THR A 217 9.37 11.83 -8.90
N LEU A 218 10.64 12.10 -8.56
CA LEU A 218 11.45 13.10 -9.24
C LEU A 218 11.69 12.75 -10.71
N VAL A 219 12.03 11.50 -11.02
CA VAL A 219 12.18 11.04 -12.41
C VAL A 219 10.91 11.26 -13.21
N ARG A 220 9.76 10.90 -12.64
CA ARG A 220 8.45 11.13 -13.27
C ARG A 220 8.17 12.62 -13.47
N GLN A 221 8.35 13.45 -12.44
CA GLN A 221 8.16 14.90 -12.53
C GLN A 221 9.04 15.55 -13.61
N ARG A 222 10.30 15.09 -13.75
CA ARG A 222 11.19 15.55 -14.82
C ARG A 222 10.69 15.12 -16.20
N ALA A 223 10.20 13.90 -16.35
CA ALA A 223 9.63 13.42 -17.62
C ALA A 223 8.37 14.20 -18.01
N ASP A 224 7.48 14.43 -17.05
CA ASP A 224 6.25 15.21 -17.23
C ASP A 224 6.59 16.66 -17.60
N ALA A 225 7.58 17.27 -16.93
CA ALA A 225 8.06 18.63 -17.23
C ALA A 225 8.67 18.74 -18.64
N ARG A 226 9.46 17.75 -19.09
CA ARG A 226 9.99 17.71 -20.47
C ARG A 226 8.87 17.63 -21.49
N THR A 227 7.89 16.76 -21.25
CA THR A 227 6.73 16.60 -22.14
C THR A 227 5.93 17.90 -22.25
N LEU A 228 5.71 18.58 -21.12
CA LEU A 228 5.02 19.86 -21.10
C LEU A 228 5.80 20.94 -21.86
N ALA A 229 7.12 21.05 -21.61
CA ALA A 229 7.98 22.00 -22.32
C ALA A 229 7.93 21.79 -23.84
N GLN A 230 8.09 20.54 -24.29
CA GLN A 230 8.01 20.18 -25.71
C GLN A 230 6.64 20.55 -26.32
N SER A 231 5.54 20.28 -25.60
CA SER A 231 4.20 20.62 -26.08
C SER A 231 3.99 22.13 -26.27
N LEU A 232 4.64 22.94 -25.43
CA LEU A 232 4.61 24.40 -25.54
C LEU A 232 5.49 24.88 -26.70
N GLU A 233 6.69 24.32 -26.86
CA GLU A 233 7.58 24.61 -28.01
C GLU A 233 6.90 24.29 -29.35
N GLU A 234 6.18 23.17 -29.45
CA GLU A 234 5.43 22.80 -30.65
C GLU A 234 4.27 23.77 -30.95
N ARG A 235 3.66 24.34 -29.91
CA ARG A 235 2.53 25.29 -30.04
C ARG A 235 2.99 26.71 -30.38
N GLU A 236 4.19 27.10 -29.97
CA GLU A 236 4.74 28.46 -30.12
C GLU A 236 4.71 28.99 -31.57
N PRO A 237 5.16 28.26 -32.61
CA PRO A 237 5.11 28.73 -34.00
C PRO A 237 3.70 29.05 -34.50
N THR A 238 2.71 28.25 -34.09
CA THR A 238 1.30 28.47 -34.45
C THR A 238 0.78 29.77 -33.86
N LEU A 239 1.18 30.10 -32.63
CA LEU A 239 0.80 31.33 -31.96
C LEU A 239 1.46 32.56 -32.61
N HIS A 240 2.72 32.44 -33.03
CA HIS A 240 3.39 33.46 -33.85
C HIS A 240 2.67 33.70 -35.18
N GLN A 241 2.24 32.65 -35.88
CA GLN A 241 1.48 32.76 -37.12
C GLN A 241 0.12 33.47 -36.90
N LEU A 242 -0.58 33.16 -35.80
CA LEU A 242 -1.82 33.84 -35.43
C LEU A 242 -1.60 35.34 -35.18
N ALA A 243 -0.57 35.70 -34.40
CA ALA A 243 -0.24 37.08 -34.12
C ALA A 243 0.11 37.84 -35.42
N GLU A 244 0.91 37.23 -36.29
CA GLU A 244 1.27 37.84 -37.57
C GLU A 244 0.09 38.01 -38.51
N ARG A 245 -0.81 37.02 -38.58
CA ARG A 245 -2.06 37.11 -39.32
C ARG A 245 -2.92 38.27 -38.82
N CYS A 246 -3.07 38.40 -37.50
CA CYS A 246 -3.83 39.49 -36.90
C CYS A 246 -3.22 40.86 -37.23
N ARG A 247 -1.89 41.01 -37.12
CA ARG A 247 -1.18 42.24 -37.49
C ARG A 247 -1.38 42.64 -38.95
N ARG A 248 -1.47 41.67 -39.85
CA ARG A 248 -1.73 41.92 -41.28
C ARG A 248 -3.19 42.28 -41.56
N GLU A 249 -4.13 41.67 -40.83
CA GLU A 249 -5.56 41.76 -41.13
C GLU A 249 -6.30 42.85 -40.36
N VAL A 250 -5.73 43.40 -39.29
CA VAL A 250 -6.39 44.36 -38.39
C VAL A 250 -5.57 45.64 -38.27
N VAL A 251 -6.20 46.80 -38.36
CA VAL A 251 -5.52 48.13 -38.31
C VAL A 251 -4.86 48.39 -36.96
N ALA A 252 -5.55 48.06 -35.87
CA ALA A 252 -5.07 48.22 -34.50
C ALA A 252 -5.00 46.86 -33.79
N PRO A 253 -4.02 46.00 -34.12
CA PRO A 253 -3.90 44.69 -33.51
C PRO A 253 -3.42 44.82 -32.04
N PRO A 254 -3.68 43.80 -31.20
CA PRO A 254 -3.07 43.71 -29.87
C PRO A 254 -1.54 43.82 -29.94
N ARG A 255 -0.92 44.35 -28.87
CA ARG A 255 0.54 44.55 -28.77
C ARG A 255 1.23 43.57 -27.82
N LEU A 256 0.66 42.38 -27.64
CA LEU A 256 1.21 41.37 -26.74
C LEU A 256 2.35 40.60 -27.42
N ALA A 257 3.43 40.35 -26.68
CA ALA A 257 4.50 39.47 -27.14
C ALA A 257 4.08 38.01 -27.00
N VAL A 258 4.51 37.17 -27.94
CA VAL A 258 4.43 35.71 -27.80
C VAL A 258 5.63 35.27 -26.92
N PRO A 259 5.40 34.58 -25.79
CA PRO A 259 6.49 34.07 -24.97
C PRO A 259 7.34 33.03 -25.72
N ASP A 260 8.64 33.05 -25.49
CA ASP A 260 9.63 32.16 -26.08
C ASP A 260 9.98 31.06 -25.07
N VAL A 261 9.59 29.82 -25.36
CA VAL A 261 9.75 28.67 -24.45
C VAL A 261 11.21 28.26 -24.34
N SER A 262 12.00 28.43 -25.41
CA SER A 262 13.42 28.05 -25.45
C SER A 262 14.27 28.81 -24.41
N ARG A 263 13.82 30.00 -24.00
CA ARG A 263 14.49 30.82 -22.97
C ARG A 263 14.36 30.25 -21.57
N LEU A 264 13.47 29.29 -21.32
CA LEU A 264 13.35 28.65 -20.01
C LEU A 264 14.50 27.69 -19.71
N GLY A 265 15.23 27.24 -20.74
CA GLY A 265 16.35 26.31 -20.63
C GLY A 265 15.92 24.86 -20.35
N ASP A 266 16.91 24.01 -20.08
CA ASP A 266 16.71 22.58 -19.84
C ASP A 266 16.01 22.28 -18.51
N VAL A 267 15.38 21.10 -18.43
CA VAL A 267 14.73 20.63 -17.21
C VAL A 267 15.76 20.36 -16.11
N PRO A 268 15.66 21.04 -14.95
CA PRO A 268 16.61 20.88 -13.85
C PRO A 268 16.67 19.47 -13.26
N GLU A 269 17.65 19.25 -12.39
CA GLU A 269 17.94 17.94 -11.81
C GLU A 269 17.33 17.74 -10.42
N THR A 270 17.26 18.81 -9.62
CA THR A 270 16.78 18.76 -8.24
C THR A 270 15.28 18.96 -8.15
N ARG A 271 14.66 18.45 -7.08
CA ARG A 271 13.20 18.54 -6.88
C ARG A 271 12.70 19.99 -6.85
N GLU A 272 13.34 20.82 -6.03
CA GLU A 272 12.92 22.21 -5.82
C GLU A 272 13.00 23.01 -7.13
N GLU A 273 14.07 22.81 -7.90
CA GLU A 273 14.23 23.47 -9.19
C GLU A 273 13.24 22.97 -10.24
N VAL A 274 12.92 21.66 -10.24
CA VAL A 274 11.91 21.09 -11.15
C VAL A 274 10.53 21.65 -10.83
N GLU A 275 10.16 21.77 -9.56
CA GLU A 275 8.88 22.38 -9.17
C GLU A 275 8.79 23.84 -9.62
N ALA A 276 9.83 24.63 -9.35
CA ALA A 276 9.90 26.01 -9.82
C ALA A 276 9.86 26.12 -11.35
N PHE A 277 10.49 25.18 -12.06
CA PHE A 277 10.45 25.11 -13.53
C PHE A 277 9.04 24.81 -14.05
N VAL A 278 8.32 23.86 -13.43
CA VAL A 278 6.94 23.55 -13.78
C VAL A 278 6.01 24.74 -13.57
N GLU A 279 6.19 25.51 -12.49
CA GLU A 279 5.41 26.74 -12.28
C GLU A 279 5.69 27.81 -13.34
N ARG A 280 6.94 27.92 -13.82
CA ARG A 280 7.26 28.77 -14.96
C ARG A 280 6.56 28.30 -16.23
N LEU A 281 6.55 26.99 -16.52
CA LEU A 281 5.83 26.42 -17.66
C LEU A 281 4.32 26.70 -17.58
N ARG A 282 3.70 26.51 -16.41
CA ARG A 282 2.28 26.83 -16.19
C ARG A 282 1.97 28.31 -16.40
N THR A 283 2.93 29.18 -16.09
CA THR A 283 2.81 30.62 -16.33
C THR A 283 2.90 30.94 -17.82
N VAL A 284 3.81 30.30 -18.56
CA VAL A 284 3.90 30.42 -20.01
C VAL A 284 2.63 29.90 -20.70
N GLN A 285 2.09 28.78 -20.25
CA GLN A 285 0.85 28.23 -20.79
C GLN A 285 -0.32 29.22 -20.65
N ARG A 286 -0.51 29.82 -19.47
CA ARG A 286 -1.53 30.86 -19.25
C ARG A 286 -1.30 32.09 -20.14
N ALA A 287 -0.03 32.46 -20.34
CA ALA A 287 0.31 33.54 -21.25
C ALA A 287 -0.02 33.19 -22.71
N PHE A 288 0.21 31.95 -23.14
CA PHE A 288 -0.17 31.47 -24.48
C PHE A 288 -1.66 31.56 -24.72
N ASP A 289 -2.47 31.16 -23.74
CA ASP A 289 -3.93 31.24 -23.84
C ASP A 289 -4.39 32.70 -23.92
N THR A 290 -3.83 33.56 -23.07
CA THR A 290 -4.12 35.01 -23.09
C THR A 290 -3.77 35.65 -24.44
N VAL A 291 -2.60 35.32 -25.00
CA VAL A 291 -2.13 35.82 -26.30
C VAL A 291 -3.01 35.28 -27.43
N ALA A 292 -3.37 33.99 -27.39
CA ALA A 292 -4.24 33.38 -28.38
C ALA A 292 -5.60 34.05 -28.41
N ASP A 293 -6.21 34.26 -27.24
CA ASP A 293 -7.51 34.92 -27.12
C ASP A 293 -7.45 36.38 -27.61
N ALA A 294 -6.44 37.14 -27.19
CA ALA A 294 -6.27 38.53 -27.59
C ALA A 294 -6.15 38.69 -29.11
N TYR A 295 -5.30 37.88 -29.77
CA TYR A 295 -5.10 37.99 -31.22
C TYR A 295 -6.23 37.38 -32.05
N SER A 296 -6.94 36.38 -31.51
CA SER A 296 -8.07 35.76 -32.21
C SER A 296 -9.36 36.57 -32.11
N ALA A 297 -9.60 37.30 -31.02
CA ALA A 297 -10.80 38.11 -30.80
C ALA A 297 -11.14 39.07 -31.97
N PRO A 298 -10.24 39.96 -32.43
CA PRO A 298 -10.56 40.90 -33.52
C PRO A 298 -10.74 40.19 -34.87
N LEU A 299 -10.07 39.06 -35.11
CA LEU A 299 -10.26 38.25 -36.31
C LEU A 299 -11.65 37.59 -36.33
N ARG A 300 -12.10 37.07 -35.18
CA ARG A 300 -13.46 36.53 -35.01
C ARG A 300 -14.50 37.63 -35.18
N GLU A 301 -14.33 38.77 -34.52
CA GLU A 301 -15.24 39.92 -34.65
C GLU A 301 -15.37 40.36 -36.11
N ARG A 302 -14.26 40.47 -36.86
CA ARG A 302 -14.31 40.74 -38.31
C ARG A 302 -15.13 39.71 -39.08
N ALA A 303 -14.95 38.42 -38.79
CA ALA A 303 -15.70 37.35 -39.46
C ALA A 303 -17.20 37.38 -39.11
N GLU A 304 -17.54 37.64 -37.85
CA GLU A 304 -18.90 37.79 -37.37
C GLU A 304 -19.60 39.00 -38.01
N LEU A 305 -18.91 40.14 -38.11
CA LEU A 305 -19.43 41.34 -38.78
C LEU A 305 -19.75 41.07 -40.25
N ARG A 306 -18.88 40.35 -40.98
CA ARG A 306 -19.16 39.92 -42.35
C ARG A 306 -20.40 39.05 -42.44
N TYR A 307 -20.53 38.07 -41.54
CA TYR A 307 -21.70 37.20 -41.52
C TYR A 307 -23.00 37.96 -41.23
N ARG A 308 -22.98 38.85 -40.22
CA ARG A 308 -24.13 39.70 -39.87
C ARG A 308 -24.53 40.62 -41.00
N LEU A 309 -23.57 41.25 -41.69
CA LEU A 309 -23.81 42.13 -42.82
C LEU A 309 -24.59 41.43 -43.95
N GLU A 310 -24.18 40.21 -44.32
CA GLU A 310 -24.89 39.42 -45.32
C GLU A 310 -26.29 39.00 -44.84
N GLY A 311 -26.46 38.68 -43.56
CA GLY A 311 -27.77 38.43 -42.96
C GLY A 311 -28.70 39.64 -43.05
N TYR A 312 -28.21 40.84 -42.73
CA TYR A 312 -28.99 42.07 -42.85
C TYR A 312 -29.32 42.41 -44.32
N ARG A 313 -28.43 42.09 -45.26
CA ARG A 313 -28.71 42.22 -46.69
C ARG A 313 -29.87 41.33 -47.13
N ALA A 314 -29.85 40.05 -46.77
CA ALA A 314 -30.96 39.15 -47.08
C ALA A 314 -32.30 39.61 -46.47
N ALA A 315 -32.27 40.15 -45.25
CA ALA A 315 -33.44 40.74 -44.62
C ALA A 315 -33.95 41.98 -45.38
N ALA A 316 -33.05 42.87 -45.79
CA ALA A 316 -33.36 44.06 -46.59
C ALA A 316 -33.95 43.71 -47.96
N ASP A 317 -33.51 42.61 -48.58
CA ASP A 317 -34.07 42.11 -49.82
C ASP A 317 -35.48 41.57 -49.62
N THR A 318 -35.73 40.87 -48.50
CA THR A 318 -37.03 40.27 -48.18
C THR A 318 -38.11 41.33 -47.88
N ASN A 319 -37.76 42.39 -47.16
CA ASN A 319 -38.70 43.48 -46.81
C ASN A 319 -38.68 44.66 -47.81
N GLY A 320 -37.95 44.52 -48.93
CA GLY A 320 -37.88 45.51 -50.01
C GLY A 320 -37.06 46.77 -49.69
N ARG A 321 -36.41 46.85 -48.52
CA ARG A 321 -35.57 47.99 -48.12
C ARG A 321 -34.34 48.14 -49.01
N SER A 322 -33.85 47.06 -49.63
CA SER A 322 -32.67 47.09 -50.50
C SER A 322 -32.83 47.94 -51.77
N ALA A 323 -34.06 48.29 -52.16
CA ALA A 323 -34.32 49.23 -53.26
C ALA A 323 -33.93 50.69 -52.93
N SER A 324 -33.85 51.04 -51.63
CA SER A 324 -33.50 52.39 -51.20
C SER A 324 -32.03 52.71 -51.47
N THR A 325 -31.75 53.88 -52.04
CA THR A 325 -30.38 54.37 -52.27
C THR A 325 -29.59 54.49 -50.97
N THR A 326 -30.22 54.91 -49.87
CA THR A 326 -29.57 55.00 -48.55
C THR A 326 -29.16 53.63 -48.02
N VAL A 327 -30.01 52.61 -48.21
CA VAL A 327 -29.71 51.22 -47.76
C VAL A 327 -28.58 50.64 -48.61
N ARG A 328 -28.57 50.87 -49.93
CA ARG A 328 -27.47 50.44 -50.81
C ARG A 328 -26.14 51.08 -50.43
N SER A 329 -26.11 52.40 -50.24
CA SER A 329 -24.91 53.11 -49.80
C SER A 329 -24.40 52.59 -48.45
N GLY A 330 -25.30 52.37 -47.49
CA GLY A 330 -24.94 51.81 -46.18
C GLY A 330 -24.38 50.39 -46.28
N TYR A 331 -24.90 49.56 -47.19
CA TYR A 331 -24.34 48.23 -47.46
C TYR A 331 -22.93 48.33 -48.07
N ASP A 332 -22.75 49.17 -49.09
CA ASP A 332 -21.47 49.31 -49.80
C ASP A 332 -20.37 49.83 -48.85
N GLU A 333 -20.68 50.82 -48.01
CA GLU A 333 -19.76 51.34 -46.99
C GLU A 333 -19.41 50.28 -45.93
N ALA A 334 -20.40 49.58 -45.38
CA ALA A 334 -20.18 48.53 -44.39
C ALA A 334 -19.38 47.37 -44.98
N ARG A 335 -19.68 46.98 -46.23
CA ARG A 335 -18.98 45.93 -46.97
C ARG A 335 -17.52 46.31 -47.21
N ALA A 336 -17.28 47.52 -47.71
CA ALA A 336 -15.92 48.02 -47.93
C ALA A 336 -15.12 47.98 -46.62
N ALA A 337 -15.71 48.41 -45.49
CA ALA A 337 -15.05 48.40 -44.20
C ALA A 337 -14.67 46.99 -43.71
N VAL A 338 -15.53 45.98 -43.85
CA VAL A 338 -15.22 44.60 -43.41
C VAL A 338 -14.28 43.85 -44.37
N GLU A 339 -14.32 44.14 -45.67
CA GLU A 339 -13.51 43.49 -46.71
C GLU A 339 -12.09 44.09 -46.82
N THR A 340 -11.91 45.37 -46.46
CA THR A 340 -10.60 46.04 -46.48
C THR A 340 -9.59 45.31 -45.59
N THR A 341 -8.34 45.23 -46.06
CA THR A 341 -7.23 44.61 -45.32
C THR A 341 -6.03 45.55 -45.34
N PRO A 342 -5.57 46.05 -44.17
CA PRO A 342 -6.06 45.77 -42.81
C PRO A 342 -7.43 46.41 -42.52
N CYS A 343 -8.25 45.72 -41.71
CA CYS A 343 -9.60 46.13 -41.32
C CYS A 343 -9.58 46.94 -40.01
N ASP A 344 -10.24 48.10 -40.00
CA ASP A 344 -10.59 48.79 -38.75
C ASP A 344 -11.89 48.19 -38.21
N VAL A 345 -11.75 47.24 -37.28
CA VAL A 345 -12.87 46.48 -36.71
C VAL A 345 -13.85 47.40 -35.96
N VAL A 346 -13.37 48.49 -35.36
CA VAL A 346 -14.23 49.45 -34.63
C VAL A 346 -15.12 50.21 -35.61
N LEU A 347 -14.53 50.73 -36.69
CA LEU A 347 -15.28 51.39 -37.76
C LEU A 347 -16.25 50.42 -38.45
N ALA A 348 -15.78 49.22 -38.77
CA ALA A 348 -16.60 48.19 -39.40
C ALA A 348 -17.81 47.82 -38.55
N ARG A 349 -17.65 47.68 -37.23
CA ARG A 349 -18.75 47.44 -36.29
C ARG A 349 -19.80 48.54 -36.36
N PHE A 350 -19.37 49.80 -36.30
CA PHE A 350 -20.27 50.95 -36.37
C PHE A 350 -21.06 50.98 -37.70
N LEU A 351 -20.41 50.72 -38.83
CA LEU A 351 -21.07 50.69 -40.14
C LEU A 351 -22.07 49.53 -40.28
N VAL A 352 -21.74 48.35 -39.76
CA VAL A 352 -22.67 47.20 -39.74
C VAL A 352 -23.88 47.45 -38.84
N GLU A 353 -23.69 48.09 -37.68
CA GLU A 353 -24.80 48.49 -36.79
C GLU A 353 -25.70 49.56 -37.41
N GLN A 354 -25.11 50.53 -38.10
CA GLN A 354 -25.89 51.51 -38.89
C GLN A 354 -26.67 50.82 -39.99
N TYR A 355 -26.06 49.90 -40.73
CA TYR A 355 -26.74 49.14 -41.76
C TYR A 355 -27.92 48.33 -41.17
N GLN A 356 -27.72 47.63 -40.05
CA GLN A 356 -28.79 46.95 -39.33
C GLN A 356 -29.98 47.87 -39.02
N PHE A 357 -29.71 49.13 -38.65
CA PHE A 357 -30.77 50.10 -38.41
C PHE A 357 -31.52 50.46 -39.70
N LEU A 358 -30.79 50.66 -40.81
CA LEU A 358 -31.36 50.96 -42.12
C LEU A 358 -32.22 49.81 -42.66
N THR A 359 -31.88 48.55 -42.38
CA THR A 359 -32.62 47.37 -42.87
C THR A 359 -33.86 47.03 -42.07
N ARG A 360 -34.17 47.74 -40.96
CA ARG A 360 -35.39 47.52 -40.18
C ARG A 360 -36.64 47.77 -41.01
N ASP A 361 -37.70 47.02 -40.69
CA ASP A 361 -39.02 47.24 -41.25
C ASP A 361 -39.51 48.66 -40.92
N LEU A 362 -40.09 49.32 -41.92
CA LEU A 362 -40.79 50.57 -41.68
C LEU A 362 -42.06 50.25 -40.89
N PRO A 363 -42.44 51.07 -39.89
CA PRO A 363 -43.71 50.89 -39.22
C PRO A 363 -44.82 50.92 -40.28
N ALA A 364 -45.67 49.91 -40.28
CA ALA A 364 -46.88 49.92 -41.10
C ALA A 364 -47.66 51.18 -40.72
N HIS A 365 -47.72 52.17 -41.62
CA HIS A 365 -48.70 53.22 -41.48
C HIS A 365 -50.05 52.53 -41.47
N GLY A 366 -50.70 52.55 -40.30
CA GLY A 366 -51.89 51.77 -40.03
C GLY A 366 -52.93 51.94 -41.12
N GLU A 367 -53.61 50.84 -41.45
CA GLU A 367 -54.96 50.91 -41.96
C GLU A 367 -55.73 51.94 -41.13
N ALA A 368 -56.21 52.99 -41.80
CA ALA A 368 -57.16 53.89 -41.18
C ALA A 368 -58.36 53.05 -40.71
N PRO A 369 -58.81 53.17 -39.44
CA PRO A 369 -60.00 52.48 -39.00
C PRO A 369 -61.18 52.99 -39.85
N ARG A 370 -61.85 52.07 -40.54
CA ARG A 370 -63.10 52.34 -41.26
C ARG A 370 -64.27 52.42 -40.28
#